data_AF-A0A518FWA7-F1
#
_entry.id   AF-A0A518FWA7-F1
#
_cell.length_a   1.000
_cell.length_b   1.000
_cell.length_c   1.000
_cell.angle_alpha   90.00
_cell.angle_beta   90.00
_cell.angle_gamma   90.00
#
_symmetry.space_group_name_H-M   'P 1'
#
loop_
_entity.id
_entity.type
_entity.pdbx_description
1 polymer ?
#
loop_
_entity_poly.entity_id
_entity_poly.type
_entity_poly.pdbx_seq_one_letter_code
_entity_poly.pdbx_strand_id
1 'polypeptide(L)'
;MNLKMYGLLAGALFVSFSHAEAQQSQFQKPLAQKPQAFSQTTQQSQGQAKQDIVATVNGDAITKTQLQVKLQSKLQGTQVNPQIAEQYKKQALNELIEIMLIEQHVSKHGPTVTSEEVDSVVTQLKQQLKDQGISFSSYLTTRGQSEKNFKKSVKGSLAWQKFQREKVTPANLHEYFQKNRSEFQVEKFEDAQQDVIQAYMASLWGDILEKQKSSSEIKILSHTAPALPQKTQQPPSSGFPK
;
A
#
# COMPACT_ATOMS: atom_id res chain seq x y z
N MET A 1 -13.81 1.48 8.73
CA MET A 1 -12.83 1.62 7.63
C MET A 1 -11.88 2.74 8.03
N ASN A 2 -10.55 2.54 8.02
CA ASN A 2 -9.61 3.50 8.60
C ASN A 2 -9.30 4.66 7.64
N LEU A 3 -9.52 5.87 8.14
CA LEU A 3 -9.47 7.18 7.48
C LEU A 3 -8.12 7.54 6.82
N LYS A 4 -7.04 6.86 7.21
CA LYS A 4 -5.67 7.08 6.68
C LYS A 4 -5.45 6.54 5.26
N MET A 5 -6.40 5.80 4.70
CA MET A 5 -6.29 5.15 3.39
C MET A 5 -6.46 6.13 2.21
N TYR A 6 -7.22 7.21 2.39
CA TYR A 6 -7.64 8.10 1.30
C TYR A 6 -6.60 9.16 0.88
N GLY A 7 -5.55 9.36 1.69
CA GLY A 7 -4.47 10.34 1.43
C GLY A 7 -3.15 9.76 0.95
N LEU A 8 -3.00 8.42 0.86
CA LEU A 8 -1.73 7.76 0.59
C LEU A 8 -1.93 6.60 -0.39
N LEU A 9 -2.23 6.90 -1.65
CA LEU A 9 -2.25 5.89 -2.70
C LEU A 9 -0.85 5.44 -3.17
N ALA A 10 0.18 6.26 -2.99
CA ALA A 10 1.56 5.82 -3.11
C ALA A 10 2.37 6.45 -1.99
N GLY A 11 3.26 5.65 -1.41
CA GLY A 11 3.95 5.94 -0.15
C GLY A 11 4.53 7.35 -0.03
N ALA A 12 4.28 7.95 1.13
CA ALA A 12 5.10 8.99 1.73
C ALA A 12 5.56 10.11 0.78
N LEU A 13 4.66 11.04 0.43
CA LEU A 13 5.04 12.42 0.10
C LEU A 13 3.99 13.41 0.64
N PHE A 14 3.76 13.37 1.95
CA PHE A 14 3.44 14.59 2.70
C PHE A 14 4.46 14.69 3.82
N VAL A 15 5.62 15.29 3.53
CA VAL A 15 6.40 15.91 4.58
C VAL A 15 5.74 17.26 4.81
N SER A 16 4.83 17.33 5.78
CA SER A 16 4.41 18.62 6.32
C SER A 16 5.67 19.27 6.89
N PHE A 17 6.08 20.38 6.30
CA PHE A 17 7.19 21.19 6.77
C PHE A 17 6.72 21.91 8.05
N SER A 18 6.83 21.24 9.20
CA SER A 18 6.81 21.91 10.49
C SER A 18 8.26 22.20 10.87
N HIS A 19 8.59 23.48 10.75
CA HIS A 19 9.86 24.08 11.12
C HIS A 19 10.11 23.89 12.62
N ALA A 20 11.09 23.08 13.02
CA ALA A 20 11.74 23.18 14.33
C ALA A 20 13.02 22.34 14.39
N GLU A 21 14.10 23.06 14.62
CA GLU A 21 15.42 22.73 15.17
C GLU A 21 16.22 21.49 14.73
N ALA A 22 17.41 21.85 14.24
CA ALA A 22 18.61 21.06 14.14
C ALA A 22 19.05 20.45 15.49
N GLN A 23 19.40 19.17 15.47
CA GLN A 23 20.46 18.64 16.32
C GLN A 23 21.31 17.66 15.53
N GLN A 24 22.59 18.02 15.43
CA GLN A 24 23.65 17.31 14.73
C GLN A 24 23.92 15.94 15.35
N SER A 25 24.25 15.04 14.45
CA SER A 25 24.71 13.69 14.65
C SER A 25 26.03 13.62 15.42
N GLN A 26 26.14 12.66 16.35
CA GLN A 26 27.37 11.92 16.59
C GLN A 26 27.06 10.43 16.46
N PHE A 27 27.31 9.84 15.29
CA PHE A 27 27.63 8.42 15.19
C PHE A 27 28.66 8.21 14.08
N GLN A 28 29.71 7.49 14.48
CA GLN A 28 31.01 7.38 13.84
C GLN A 28 31.00 6.51 12.58
N LYS A 29 31.92 6.79 11.65
CA LYS A 29 32.34 5.92 10.55
C LYS A 29 32.93 4.60 11.07
N PRO A 30 32.60 3.46 10.45
CA PRO A 30 33.52 2.34 10.35
C PRO A 30 34.19 2.27 8.98
N LEU A 31 35.40 1.73 9.01
CA LEU A 31 36.43 1.66 7.98
C LEU A 31 36.03 0.91 6.71
N ALA A 32 36.70 1.33 5.63
CA ALA A 32 36.67 0.75 4.30
C ALA A 32 36.92 -0.77 4.28
N GLN A 33 36.03 -1.49 3.59
CA GLN A 33 36.31 -2.85 3.11
C GLN A 33 36.42 -2.81 1.59
N LYS A 34 37.50 -3.44 1.10
CA LYS A 34 37.91 -3.54 -0.30
C LYS A 34 36.88 -4.39 -1.08
N PRO A 35 36.49 -4.05 -2.32
CA PRO A 35 35.54 -4.86 -3.08
C PRO A 35 36.21 -6.19 -3.48
N GLN A 36 35.77 -7.30 -2.87
CA GLN A 36 36.03 -8.63 -3.41
C GLN A 36 34.95 -8.95 -4.44
N ALA A 37 35.42 -9.33 -5.63
CA ALA A 37 34.61 -9.66 -6.78
C ALA A 37 33.73 -10.90 -6.51
N PHE A 38 32.41 -10.71 -6.47
CA PHE A 38 31.45 -11.78 -6.74
C PHE A 38 31.13 -11.78 -8.23
N SER A 39 31.92 -12.52 -9.00
CA SER A 39 31.46 -13.08 -10.28
C SER A 39 30.74 -14.40 -9.98
N GLN A 40 29.74 -14.75 -10.80
CA GLN A 40 28.81 -15.90 -10.70
C GLN A 40 27.59 -15.54 -9.81
N THR A 41 26.35 -15.38 -10.28
CA THR A 41 25.58 -16.20 -11.23
C THR A 41 24.36 -15.39 -11.73
N THR A 42 24.27 -15.06 -13.01
CA THR A 42 23.13 -14.33 -13.63
C THR A 42 22.11 -15.25 -14.32
N GLN A 43 21.88 -16.46 -13.78
CA GLN A 43 20.89 -17.39 -14.33
C GLN A 43 20.01 -17.98 -13.23
N GLN A 44 19.29 -17.15 -12.47
CA GLN A 44 18.17 -17.65 -11.65
C GLN A 44 17.09 -16.61 -11.27
N SER A 45 17.00 -15.45 -11.92
CA SER A 45 16.00 -14.43 -11.53
C SER A 45 14.61 -14.57 -12.18
N GLN A 46 14.38 -15.52 -13.09
CA GLN A 46 13.08 -15.65 -13.76
C GLN A 46 12.15 -16.72 -13.18
N GLY A 47 12.68 -17.70 -12.42
CA GLY A 47 11.88 -18.77 -11.79
C GLY A 47 11.32 -18.43 -10.41
N GLN A 48 12.04 -17.62 -9.62
CA GLN A 48 11.63 -17.24 -8.25
C GLN A 48 10.58 -16.12 -8.22
N ALA A 49 10.53 -15.26 -9.24
CA ALA A 49 9.56 -14.15 -9.31
C ALA A 49 8.09 -14.62 -9.39
N LYS A 50 7.82 -15.85 -9.83
CA LYS A 50 6.46 -16.40 -9.95
C LYS A 50 5.93 -17.01 -8.63
N GLN A 51 6.81 -17.36 -7.69
CA GLN A 51 6.48 -17.99 -6.40
C GLN A 51 6.09 -16.97 -5.32
N ASP A 52 6.31 -15.68 -5.57
CA ASP A 52 6.04 -14.59 -4.62
C ASP A 52 4.78 -13.79 -4.97
N ILE A 53 3.94 -14.24 -5.91
CA ILE A 53 2.68 -13.55 -6.24
C ILE A 53 1.54 -14.12 -5.39
N VAL A 54 0.83 -13.25 -4.67
CA VAL A 54 -0.32 -13.62 -3.83
C VAL A 54 -1.67 -13.29 -4.46
N ALA A 55 -1.68 -12.37 -5.42
CA ALA A 55 -2.86 -12.08 -6.24
C ALA A 55 -2.47 -11.40 -7.56
N THR A 56 -3.37 -11.41 -8.54
CA THR A 56 -3.29 -10.57 -9.73
C THR A 56 -4.59 -9.82 -9.95
N VAL A 57 -4.49 -8.59 -10.45
CA VAL A 57 -5.63 -7.71 -10.77
C VAL A 57 -5.43 -7.20 -12.19
N ASN A 58 -6.30 -7.62 -13.11
CA ASN A 58 -6.21 -7.29 -14.54
C ASN A 58 -4.80 -7.56 -15.14
N GLY A 59 -4.14 -8.62 -14.67
CA GLY A 59 -2.80 -9.03 -15.09
C GLY A 59 -1.63 -8.38 -14.33
N ASP A 60 -1.86 -7.33 -13.53
CA ASP A 60 -0.82 -6.78 -12.65
C ASP A 60 -0.74 -7.61 -11.34
N ALA A 61 0.48 -7.86 -10.85
CA ALA A 61 0.73 -8.74 -9.72
C ALA A 61 0.83 -8.00 -8.38
N ILE A 62 0.28 -8.61 -7.33
CA ILE A 62 0.49 -8.25 -5.93
C ILE A 62 1.44 -9.30 -5.33
N THR A 63 2.58 -8.86 -4.82
CA THR A 63 3.61 -9.74 -4.26
C THR A 63 3.39 -10.01 -2.77
N LYS A 64 3.96 -11.12 -2.28
CA LYS A 64 3.99 -11.50 -0.88
C LYS A 64 4.66 -10.43 -0.02
N THR A 65 5.73 -9.81 -0.52
CA THR A 65 6.41 -8.70 0.14
C THR A 65 5.50 -7.48 0.28
N GLN A 66 4.74 -7.10 -0.76
CA GLN A 66 3.75 -6.02 -0.66
C GLN A 66 2.69 -6.32 0.42
N LEU A 67 2.18 -7.56 0.43
CA LEU A 67 1.23 -8.00 1.46
C LEU A 67 1.83 -7.93 2.87
N GLN A 68 3.08 -8.38 3.04
CA GLN A 68 3.75 -8.35 4.33
C GLN A 68 3.98 -6.91 4.83
N VAL A 69 4.46 -6.02 3.96
CA VAL A 69 4.64 -4.59 4.30
C VAL A 69 3.32 -3.96 4.71
N LYS A 70 2.24 -4.23 3.97
CA LYS A 70 0.91 -3.71 4.28
C LYS A 70 0.39 -4.27 5.61
N LEU A 71 0.56 -5.57 5.86
CA LEU A 71 0.21 -6.21 7.12
C LEU A 71 0.99 -5.63 8.30
N GLN A 72 2.30 -5.42 8.15
CA GLN A 72 3.15 -4.83 9.19
C GLN A 72 2.72 -3.40 9.51
N SER A 73 2.39 -2.60 8.50
CA SER A 73 1.82 -1.26 8.68
C SER A 73 0.49 -1.29 9.43
N LYS A 74 -0.33 -2.33 9.24
CA LYS A 74 -1.59 -2.51 9.95
C LYS A 74 -1.41 -2.90 11.41
N LEU A 75 -0.42 -3.73 11.69
CA LEU A 75 -0.09 -4.20 13.05
C LEU A 75 0.62 -3.13 13.89
N GLN A 76 1.40 -2.24 13.26
CA GLN A 76 2.17 -1.19 13.97
C GLN A 76 3.02 -1.74 15.13
N GLY A 77 3.60 -2.93 14.96
CA GLY A 77 4.37 -3.61 16.01
C GLY A 77 3.54 -4.33 17.08
N THR A 78 2.21 -4.29 17.00
CA THR A 78 1.34 -5.03 17.91
C THR A 78 1.35 -6.53 17.58
N GLN A 79 1.67 -7.36 18.57
CA GLN A 79 1.53 -8.80 18.45
C GLN A 79 0.07 -9.21 18.67
N VAL A 80 -0.48 -9.94 17.71
CA VAL A 80 -1.87 -10.43 17.76
C VAL A 80 -1.88 -11.96 17.69
N ASN A 81 -2.96 -12.56 18.15
CA ASN A 81 -3.13 -14.01 18.03
C ASN A 81 -3.23 -14.43 16.53
N PRO A 82 -2.98 -15.71 16.19
CA PRO A 82 -2.97 -16.17 14.81
C PRO A 82 -4.28 -15.94 14.04
N GLN A 83 -5.42 -16.04 14.72
CA GLN A 83 -6.73 -15.82 14.08
C GLN A 83 -6.90 -14.36 13.65
N ILE A 84 -6.55 -13.41 14.52
CA ILE A 84 -6.58 -11.97 14.22
C ILE A 84 -5.54 -11.63 13.13
N ALA A 85 -4.35 -12.25 13.19
CA ALA A 85 -3.31 -12.05 12.18
C ALA A 85 -3.80 -12.42 10.77
N GLU A 86 -4.48 -13.56 10.62
CA GLU A 86 -5.05 -13.98 9.33
C GLU A 86 -6.18 -13.06 8.86
N GLN A 87 -7.01 -12.53 9.77
CA GLN A 87 -8.01 -11.52 9.41
C GLN A 87 -7.36 -10.24 8.88
N TYR A 88 -6.31 -9.76 9.54
CA TYR A 88 -5.56 -8.59 9.08
C TYR A 88 -4.82 -8.83 7.77
N LYS A 89 -4.32 -10.04 7.53
CA LYS A 89 -3.72 -10.42 6.25
C LYS A 89 -4.75 -10.37 5.13
N LYS A 90 -5.96 -10.90 5.33
CA LYS A 90 -7.06 -10.80 4.36
C LYS A 90 -7.44 -9.35 4.08
N GLN A 91 -7.56 -8.53 5.12
CA GLN A 91 -7.84 -7.10 4.99
C GLN A 91 -6.72 -6.37 4.23
N ALA A 92 -5.46 -6.64 4.56
CA ALA A 92 -4.31 -6.06 3.88
C ALA A 92 -4.28 -6.44 2.38
N LEU A 93 -4.57 -7.69 2.04
CA LEU A 93 -4.67 -8.13 0.65
C LEU A 93 -5.82 -7.44 -0.07
N ASN A 94 -7.00 -7.35 0.54
CA ASN A 94 -8.14 -6.66 -0.03
C ASN A 94 -7.83 -5.18 -0.27
N GLU A 95 -7.20 -4.50 0.68
CA GLU A 95 -6.78 -3.10 0.53
C GLU A 95 -5.80 -2.93 -0.64
N LEU A 96 -4.85 -3.86 -0.84
CA LEU A 96 -3.91 -3.82 -1.99
C LEU A 96 -4.63 -4.01 -3.33
N ILE A 97 -5.61 -4.93 -3.38
CA ILE A 97 -6.44 -5.15 -4.56
C ILE A 97 -7.24 -3.89 -4.89
N GLU A 98 -7.89 -3.31 -3.88
CA GLU A 98 -8.69 -2.09 -4.04
C GLU A 98 -7.84 -0.91 -4.52
N ILE A 99 -6.66 -0.69 -3.93
CA ILE A 99 -5.71 0.32 -4.39
C ILE A 99 -5.37 0.13 -5.87
N MET A 100 -5.03 -1.10 -6.28
CA MET A 100 -4.66 -1.39 -7.66
C MET A 100 -5.82 -1.13 -8.64
N LEU A 101 -7.05 -1.47 -8.26
CA LEU A 101 -8.24 -1.18 -9.06
C LEU A 101 -8.48 0.32 -9.24
N ILE A 102 -8.34 1.11 -8.17
CA ILE A 102 -8.44 2.57 -8.25
C ILE A 102 -7.37 3.12 -9.18
N GLU A 103 -6.09 2.75 -8.95
CA GLU A 103 -4.96 3.22 -9.77
C GLU A 103 -5.17 2.91 -11.25
N GLN A 104 -5.63 1.71 -11.59
CA GLN A 104 -5.93 1.30 -12.97
C GLN A 104 -7.10 2.10 -13.54
N HIS A 105 -8.18 2.30 -12.77
CA HIS A 105 -9.35 3.03 -13.23
C HIS A 105 -9.01 4.49 -13.55
N VAL A 106 -8.39 5.21 -12.62
CA VAL A 106 -8.08 6.63 -12.77
C VAL A 106 -6.97 6.87 -13.80
N SER A 107 -6.04 5.93 -13.96
CA SER A 107 -5.05 6.01 -15.03
C SER A 107 -5.66 5.88 -16.43
N LYS A 108 -6.80 5.19 -16.54
CA LYS A 108 -7.47 4.92 -17.82
C LYS A 108 -8.57 5.93 -18.15
N HIS A 109 -9.33 6.37 -17.15
CA HIS A 109 -10.53 7.20 -17.34
C HIS A 109 -10.45 8.56 -16.63
N GLY A 110 -9.45 8.76 -15.78
CA GLY A 110 -9.24 10.00 -15.05
C GLY A 110 -8.39 11.01 -15.82
N PRO A 111 -7.98 12.09 -15.15
CA PRO A 111 -7.19 13.14 -15.76
C PRO A 111 -5.83 12.64 -16.26
N THR A 112 -5.38 13.19 -17.39
CA THR A 112 -4.08 12.84 -17.97
C THR A 112 -2.93 13.21 -17.05
N VAL A 113 -2.03 12.25 -16.83
CA VAL A 113 -0.75 12.44 -16.14
C VAL A 113 0.38 12.18 -17.14
N THR A 114 1.27 13.15 -17.28
CA THR A 114 2.38 13.07 -18.23
C THR A 114 3.55 12.25 -17.65
N SER A 115 4.46 11.80 -18.52
CA SER A 115 5.69 11.13 -18.12
C SER A 115 6.55 12.01 -17.21
N GLU A 116 6.60 13.31 -17.51
CA GLU A 116 7.43 14.29 -16.80
C GLU A 116 6.95 14.48 -15.36
N GLU A 117 5.64 14.46 -15.13
CA GLU A 117 5.06 14.51 -13.77
C GLU A 117 5.46 13.27 -12.95
N VAL A 118 5.39 12.08 -13.56
CA VAL A 118 5.82 10.83 -12.90
C VAL A 118 7.31 10.85 -12.61
N ASP A 119 8.12 11.24 -13.59
CA ASP A 119 9.57 11.28 -13.45
C ASP A 119 10.03 12.33 -12.44
N SER A 120 9.33 13.46 -12.33
CA SER A 120 9.56 14.47 -11.29
C SER A 120 9.37 13.87 -9.89
N VAL A 121 8.24 13.19 -9.64
CA VAL A 121 7.97 12.53 -8.34
C VAL A 121 9.02 11.47 -8.03
N VAL A 122 9.38 10.64 -9.01
CA VAL A 122 10.40 9.60 -8.85
C VAL A 122 11.77 10.22 -8.54
N THR A 123 12.12 11.32 -9.20
CA THR A 123 13.40 12.02 -8.99
C THR A 123 13.46 12.64 -7.60
N GLN A 124 12.38 13.28 -7.16
CA GLN A 124 12.27 13.83 -5.80
C GLN A 124 12.43 12.74 -4.74
N LEU A 125 11.76 11.60 -4.91
CA LEU A 125 11.92 10.47 -4.01
C LEU A 125 13.36 9.92 -4.01
N LYS A 126 13.98 9.77 -5.19
CA LYS A 126 15.38 9.34 -5.31
C LYS A 126 16.32 10.26 -4.53
N GLN A 127 16.12 11.57 -4.60
CA GLN A 127 16.92 12.54 -3.85
C GLN A 127 16.70 12.39 -2.33
N GLN A 128 15.46 12.32 -1.86
CA GLN A 128 15.15 12.14 -0.44
C GLN A 128 15.74 10.84 0.14
N LEU A 129 15.70 9.75 -0.62
CA LEU A 129 16.30 8.48 -0.20
C LEU A 129 17.82 8.58 -0.14
N LYS A 130 18.45 9.28 -1.09
CA LYS A 130 19.89 9.53 -1.09
C LYS A 130 20.31 10.31 0.16
N ASP A 131 19.54 11.32 0.55
CA ASP A 131 19.80 12.10 1.77
C ASP A 131 19.71 11.25 3.05
N GLN A 132 18.94 10.15 2.99
CA GLN A 132 18.83 9.14 4.06
C GLN A 132 19.84 7.99 3.93
N GLY A 133 20.73 8.00 2.92
CA GLY A 133 21.68 6.92 2.67
C GLY A 133 21.04 5.63 2.11
N ILE A 134 19.81 5.69 1.61
CA ILE A 134 19.07 4.56 1.05
C ILE A 134 19.12 4.61 -0.47
N SER A 135 19.49 3.51 -1.13
CA SER A 135 19.39 3.44 -2.60
C SER A 135 17.95 3.20 -3.05
N PHE A 136 17.55 3.82 -4.17
CA PHE A 136 16.22 3.61 -4.75
C PHE A 136 15.92 2.14 -5.06
N SER A 137 16.93 1.39 -5.54
CA SER A 137 16.79 -0.05 -5.77
C SER A 137 16.50 -0.80 -4.47
N SER A 138 17.19 -0.48 -3.36
CA SER A 138 16.93 -1.11 -2.06
C SER A 138 15.52 -0.78 -1.56
N TYR A 139 15.10 0.48 -1.72
CA TYR A 139 13.74 0.92 -1.40
C TYR A 139 12.67 0.13 -2.16
N LEU A 140 12.87 -0.12 -3.45
CA LEU A 140 11.93 -0.90 -4.27
C LEU A 140 11.91 -2.38 -3.86
N THR A 141 13.08 -2.98 -3.62
CA THR A 141 13.21 -4.37 -3.19
C THR A 141 12.51 -4.62 -1.85
N THR A 142 12.71 -3.74 -0.86
CA THR A 142 12.06 -3.86 0.46
C THR A 142 10.53 -3.75 0.38
N ARG A 143 10.00 -3.16 -0.70
CA ARG A 143 8.57 -3.05 -0.97
C ARG A 143 8.04 -4.11 -1.94
N GLY A 144 8.90 -4.97 -2.47
CA GLY A 144 8.53 -5.99 -3.44
C GLY A 144 7.99 -5.41 -4.75
N GLN A 145 8.53 -4.27 -5.18
CA GLN A 145 8.12 -3.58 -6.41
C GLN A 145 9.27 -3.49 -7.40
N SER A 146 8.95 -3.57 -8.70
CA SER A 146 9.86 -3.16 -9.77
C SER A 146 9.73 -1.65 -10.01
N GLU A 147 10.75 -1.01 -10.59
CA GLU A 147 10.66 0.42 -10.95
C GLU A 147 9.51 0.68 -11.91
N LYS A 148 9.26 -0.22 -12.87
CA LYS A 148 8.13 -0.13 -13.79
C LYS A 148 6.79 -0.10 -13.05
N ASN A 149 6.57 -1.03 -12.12
CA ASN A 149 5.32 -1.09 -11.37
C ASN A 149 5.18 0.09 -10.40
N PHE A 150 6.29 0.52 -9.80
CA PHE A 150 6.31 1.72 -8.97
C PHE A 150 5.90 2.97 -9.77
N LYS A 151 6.47 3.18 -10.96
CA LYS A 151 6.08 4.29 -11.84
C LYS A 151 4.61 4.25 -12.25
N LYS A 152 4.05 3.05 -12.51
CA LYS A 152 2.61 2.88 -12.75
C LYS A 152 1.77 3.34 -11.56
N SER A 153 2.12 2.91 -10.34
CA SER A 153 1.40 3.34 -9.13
C SER A 153 1.54 4.84 -8.86
N VAL A 154 2.72 5.43 -9.12
CA VAL A 154 2.91 6.90 -9.08
C VAL A 154 1.96 7.59 -10.06
N LYS A 155 1.85 7.09 -11.30
CA LYS A 155 0.90 7.64 -12.28
C LYS A 155 -0.55 7.56 -11.80
N GLY A 156 -0.97 6.40 -11.29
CA GLY A 156 -2.31 6.21 -10.73
C GLY A 156 -2.60 7.14 -9.55
N SER A 157 -1.62 7.31 -8.66
CA SER A 157 -1.72 8.23 -7.52
C SER A 157 -1.81 9.70 -7.93
N LEU A 158 -1.07 10.12 -8.95
CA LEU A 158 -1.16 11.48 -9.50
C LEU A 158 -2.50 11.71 -10.19
N ALA A 159 -2.99 10.72 -10.95
CA ALA A 159 -4.28 10.78 -11.63
C ALA A 159 -5.42 10.84 -10.62
N TRP A 160 -5.34 10.07 -9.52
CA TRP A 160 -6.28 10.16 -8.41
C TRP A 160 -6.29 11.54 -7.76
N GLN A 161 -5.12 12.11 -7.47
CA GLN A 161 -5.03 13.46 -6.90
C GLN A 161 -5.63 14.51 -7.83
N LYS A 162 -5.37 14.44 -9.14
CA LYS A 162 -6.01 15.32 -10.14
C LYS A 162 -7.52 15.15 -10.15
N PHE A 163 -7.99 13.90 -10.17
CA PHE A 163 -9.41 13.57 -10.14
C PHE A 163 -10.09 14.14 -8.88
N GLN A 164 -9.47 13.97 -7.70
CA GLN A 164 -9.98 14.56 -6.47
C GLN A 164 -10.05 16.08 -6.55
N ARG A 165 -9.02 16.76 -7.07
CA ARG A 165 -9.07 18.24 -7.24
C ARG A 165 -10.20 18.69 -8.15
N GLU A 166 -10.50 17.94 -9.20
CA GLU A 166 -11.63 18.23 -10.09
C GLU A 166 -13.00 17.97 -9.44
N LYS A 167 -13.08 16.98 -8.54
CA LYS A 167 -14.34 16.54 -7.92
C LYS A 167 -14.66 17.23 -6.61
N VAL A 168 -13.66 17.57 -5.79
CA VAL A 168 -13.82 18.19 -4.47
C VAL A 168 -13.96 19.70 -4.65
N THR A 169 -15.12 20.12 -5.16
CA THR A 169 -15.49 21.52 -5.35
C THR A 169 -16.55 21.95 -4.33
N PRO A 170 -16.67 23.24 -4.00
CA PRO A 170 -17.71 23.70 -3.07
C PRO A 170 -19.12 23.26 -3.48
N ALA A 171 -19.44 23.31 -4.78
CA ALA A 171 -20.73 22.89 -5.30
C ALA A 171 -21.00 21.40 -5.03
N ASN A 172 -20.06 20.52 -5.37
CA ASN A 172 -20.22 19.08 -5.17
C ASN A 172 -20.29 18.71 -3.68
N LEU A 173 -19.53 19.40 -2.82
CA LEU A 173 -19.57 19.20 -1.37
C LEU A 173 -20.92 19.62 -0.78
N HIS A 174 -21.47 20.76 -1.20
CA HIS A 174 -22.81 21.18 -0.78
C HIS A 174 -23.87 20.19 -1.27
N GLU A 175 -23.80 19.76 -2.53
CA GLU A 175 -24.72 18.76 -3.07
C GLU A 175 -24.66 17.45 -2.28
N TYR A 176 -23.45 16.97 -1.98
CA TYR A 176 -23.25 15.76 -1.18
C TYR A 176 -23.80 15.92 0.24
N PHE A 177 -23.55 17.05 0.90
CA PHE A 177 -24.11 17.34 2.23
C PHE A 177 -25.64 17.31 2.21
N GLN A 178 -26.28 17.95 1.23
CA GLN A 178 -27.74 18.00 1.14
C GLN A 178 -28.35 16.62 0.90
N LYS A 179 -27.74 15.81 0.04
CA LYS A 179 -28.21 14.44 -0.24
C LYS A 179 -28.03 13.49 0.96
N ASN A 180 -27.03 13.72 1.79
CA ASN A 180 -26.67 12.85 2.91
C ASN A 180 -26.87 13.54 4.28
N ARG A 181 -27.81 14.48 4.38
CA ARG A 181 -27.97 15.35 5.56
C ARG A 181 -28.15 14.56 6.87
N SER A 182 -28.83 13.42 6.81
CA SER A 182 -29.05 12.54 7.96
C SER A 182 -27.75 11.94 8.53
N GLU A 183 -26.67 11.85 7.75
CA GLU A 183 -25.39 11.30 8.20
C GLU A 183 -24.61 12.30 9.09
N PHE A 184 -24.80 13.60 8.87
CA PHE A 184 -24.00 14.65 9.51
C PHE A 184 -24.63 15.23 10.77
N GLN A 185 -25.95 15.09 10.95
CA GLN A 185 -26.67 15.54 12.16
C GLN A 185 -26.43 17.02 12.53
N VAL A 186 -26.07 17.86 11.55
CA VAL A 186 -25.90 19.31 11.71
C VAL A 186 -26.83 20.07 10.76
N GLU A 187 -27.19 21.29 11.13
CA GLU A 187 -28.09 22.11 10.31
C GLU A 187 -27.38 22.73 9.11
N LYS A 188 -26.13 23.18 9.31
CA LYS A 188 -25.34 23.97 8.35
C LYS A 188 -24.14 23.18 7.85
N PHE A 189 -23.75 23.44 6.61
CA PHE A 189 -22.61 22.77 5.96
C PHE A 189 -21.30 23.11 6.66
N GLU A 190 -21.13 24.36 7.08
CA GLU A 190 -19.91 24.89 7.71
C GLU A 190 -19.53 24.11 8.98
N ASP A 191 -20.53 23.64 9.73
CA ASP A 191 -20.35 22.90 10.99
C ASP A 191 -19.84 21.46 10.75
N ALA A 192 -20.02 20.92 9.55
CA ALA A 192 -19.57 19.57 9.17
C ALA A 192 -18.66 19.56 7.94
N GLN A 193 -18.11 20.70 7.52
CA GLN A 193 -17.41 20.81 6.24
C GLN A 193 -16.28 19.78 6.11
N GLN A 194 -15.50 19.55 7.17
CA GLN A 194 -14.41 18.57 7.16
C GLN A 194 -14.91 17.13 7.03
N ASP A 195 -15.98 16.79 7.74
CA ASP A 195 -16.57 15.45 7.69
C ASP A 195 -17.23 15.20 6.33
N VAL A 196 -17.86 16.22 5.74
CA VAL A 196 -18.42 16.15 4.39
C VAL A 196 -17.34 15.94 3.35
N ILE A 197 -16.22 16.66 3.43
CA ILE A 197 -15.07 16.46 2.53
C ILE A 197 -14.58 15.01 2.63
N GLN A 198 -14.41 14.51 3.84
CA GLN A 198 -13.92 13.14 4.06
C GLN A 198 -14.91 12.09 3.53
N ALA A 199 -16.19 12.23 3.85
CA ALA A 199 -17.24 11.31 3.39
C ALA A 199 -17.37 11.34 1.86
N TYR A 200 -17.31 12.52 1.25
CA TYR A 200 -17.35 12.67 -0.20
C TYR A 200 -16.12 12.06 -0.88
N MET A 201 -14.91 12.24 -0.33
CA MET A 201 -13.72 11.57 -0.86
C MET A 201 -13.82 10.04 -0.74
N ALA A 202 -14.41 9.53 0.34
CA ALA A 202 -14.66 8.12 0.53
C ALA A 202 -15.72 7.57 -0.45
N SER A 203 -16.76 8.34 -0.76
CA SER A 203 -17.78 7.94 -1.73
C SER A 203 -17.21 7.87 -3.15
N LEU A 204 -16.37 8.83 -3.57
CA LEU A 204 -15.65 8.77 -4.84
C LEU A 204 -14.84 7.48 -5.00
N TRP A 205 -14.19 7.05 -3.92
CA TRP A 205 -13.45 5.78 -3.90
C TRP A 205 -14.40 4.58 -4.01
N GLY A 206 -15.48 4.57 -3.22
CA GLY A 206 -16.50 3.51 -3.22
C GLY A 206 -17.13 3.32 -4.60
N ASP A 207 -17.53 4.41 -5.26
CA ASP A 207 -18.16 4.40 -6.57
C ASP A 207 -17.26 3.77 -7.65
N ILE A 208 -15.96 4.05 -7.60
CA ILE A 208 -15.01 3.46 -8.54
C ILE A 208 -14.84 1.97 -8.24
N LEU A 209 -14.69 1.60 -6.97
CA LEU A 209 -14.55 0.20 -6.58
C LEU A 209 -15.77 -0.64 -6.96
N GLU A 210 -16.98 -0.12 -6.77
CA GLU A 210 -18.21 -0.81 -7.16
C GLU A 210 -18.22 -1.12 -8.66
N LYS A 211 -17.87 -0.12 -9.47
CA LYS A 211 -17.75 -0.29 -10.94
C LYS A 211 -16.67 -1.29 -11.31
N GLN A 212 -15.52 -1.25 -10.65
CA GLN A 212 -14.38 -2.11 -10.99
C GLN A 212 -14.50 -3.54 -10.46
N LYS A 213 -15.10 -3.78 -9.29
CA LYS A 213 -15.22 -5.13 -8.71
C LYS A 213 -16.02 -6.07 -9.61
N SER A 214 -17.02 -5.56 -10.32
CA SER A 214 -17.84 -6.36 -11.25
C SER A 214 -17.19 -6.57 -12.63
N SER A 215 -16.28 -5.68 -13.04
CA SER A 215 -15.69 -5.69 -14.39
C SER A 215 -14.25 -6.18 -14.47
N SER A 216 -13.60 -6.45 -13.33
CA SER A 216 -12.17 -6.74 -13.27
C SER A 216 -11.87 -8.23 -13.06
N GLU A 217 -10.76 -8.68 -13.62
CA GLU A 217 -10.24 -10.02 -13.38
C GLU A 217 -9.34 -10.02 -12.13
N ILE A 218 -9.85 -10.54 -11.02
CA ILE A 218 -9.12 -10.67 -9.75
C ILE A 218 -8.85 -12.15 -9.47
N LYS A 219 -7.58 -12.53 -9.38
CA LYS A 219 -7.16 -13.91 -9.02
C LYS A 219 -6.36 -13.87 -7.74
N ILE A 220 -6.87 -14.47 -6.67
CA ILE A 220 -6.11 -14.66 -5.42
C ILE A 220 -5.37 -15.99 -5.52
N LEU A 221 -4.05 -15.93 -5.48
CA LEU A 221 -3.13 -17.06 -5.61
C LEU A 221 -2.65 -17.46 -4.21
N SER A 222 -3.56 -18.09 -3.45
CA SER A 222 -3.25 -18.58 -2.12
C SER A 222 -2.24 -19.73 -2.19
N HIS A 223 -1.02 -19.51 -1.73
CA HIS A 223 -0.19 -20.60 -1.23
C HIS A 223 -0.56 -20.80 0.24
N THR A 224 -1.52 -21.68 0.51
CA THR A 224 -1.68 -22.24 1.86
C THR A 224 -0.35 -22.94 2.18
N ALA A 225 0.38 -22.46 3.19
CA ALA A 225 1.51 -23.21 3.72
C ALA A 225 1.01 -24.64 4.04
N PRO A 226 1.75 -25.71 3.70
CA PRO A 226 1.33 -27.05 4.08
C PRO A 226 1.06 -27.04 5.57
N ALA A 227 -0.12 -27.53 5.96
CA ALA A 227 -0.48 -27.71 7.35
C ALA A 227 0.69 -28.44 8.02
N LEU A 228 1.31 -27.81 9.02
CA LEU A 228 2.27 -28.48 9.89
C LEU A 228 1.63 -29.81 10.30
N PRO A 229 2.30 -30.96 10.12
CA PRO A 229 1.74 -32.24 10.54
C PRO A 229 1.39 -32.09 12.00
N GLN A 230 0.10 -32.29 12.32
CA GLN A 230 -0.34 -32.38 13.70
C GLN A 230 0.53 -33.45 14.34
N LYS A 231 1.37 -33.04 15.31
CA LYS A 231 2.09 -33.97 16.16
C LYS A 231 0.99 -34.78 16.83
N THR A 232 0.76 -36.00 16.34
CA THR A 232 -0.11 -36.98 16.97
C THR A 232 0.29 -37.05 18.43
N GLN A 233 -0.58 -36.54 19.30
CA GLN A 233 -0.46 -36.70 20.74
C GLN A 233 -0.52 -38.20 20.99
N GLN A 234 0.66 -38.76 21.24
CA GLN A 234 0.81 -40.11 21.75
C GLN A 234 0.18 -40.11 23.15
N PRO A 235 -0.80 -40.98 23.45
CA PRO A 235 -1.37 -41.04 24.80
C PRO A 235 -0.28 -41.42 25.80
N PRO A 236 -0.30 -40.89 27.04
CA PRO A 236 0.69 -41.24 28.04
C PRO A 236 0.62 -42.73 28.33
N SER A 237 1.75 -43.42 28.20
CA SER A 237 1.88 -44.82 28.59
C SER A 237 1.71 -44.92 30.12
N SER A 238 0.57 -45.42 30.57
CA SER A 238 0.35 -45.78 31.97
C SER A 238 1.12 -47.07 32.27
N GLY A 239 2.41 -46.94 32.56
CA GLY A 239 3.23 -47.98 33.18
C GLY A 239 3.31 -47.71 34.68
N PHE A 240 2.50 -48.39 35.48
CA PHE A 240 2.71 -48.50 36.92
C PHE A 240 3.54 -49.76 37.20
N PRO A 241 4.71 -49.65 37.85
CA PRO A 241 5.38 -50.81 38.42
C PRO A 241 5.11 -50.98 39.93
N LYS A 242 4.78 -52.25 40.25
CA LYS A 242 4.72 -52.98 41.54
C LYS A 242 3.56 -52.70 42.48
#